data_AF-A0A946N2P0-F1
#
_entry.id   AF-A0A946N2P0-F1
#
_cell.length_a   1.000
_cell.length_b   1.000
_cell.length_c   1.000
_cell.angle_alpha   90.00
_cell.angle_beta   90.00
_cell.angle_gamma   90.00
#
_symmetry.space_group_name_H-M   'P 1'
#
loop_
_entity.id
_entity.type
_entity.pdbx_description
1 polymer ?
#
loop_
_entity_poly.entity_id
_entity_poly.type
_entity_poly.pdbx_seq_one_letter_code
_entity_poly.pdbx_strand_id
1 'polypeptide(L)'
;MTLFQFLILIIIIVVVIKAVIRLLHKEMSSWLFILWLFFWGAVGVINFFPELLSWAAFVLGVGRGVDLLIYLGIVLLFYIVFKYNLRLQRYEKKLSRVVQQVAIEKAFKQVESKENEE
;
A
#
# COMPACT_ATOMS: atom_id res chain seq x y z
N MET A 1 -20.21 16.77 21.62
CA MET A 1 -19.46 15.59 21.18
C MET A 1 -20.39 14.70 20.39
N THR A 2 -20.30 14.72 19.06
CA THR A 2 -21.17 13.92 18.19
C THR A 2 -20.71 12.46 18.20
N LEU A 3 -21.64 11.50 18.13
CA LEU A 3 -21.35 10.05 18.02
C LEU A 3 -20.25 9.73 16.97
N PHE A 4 -20.20 10.52 15.90
CA PHE A 4 -19.20 10.44 14.84
C PHE A 4 -17.74 10.61 15.33
N GLN A 5 -17.50 11.52 16.29
CA GLN A 5 -16.16 11.75 16.85
C GLN A 5 -15.68 10.54 17.68
N PHE A 6 -16.59 9.91 18.43
CA PHE A 6 -16.28 8.70 19.20
C PHE A 6 -15.89 7.54 18.27
N LEU A 7 -16.63 7.37 17.16
CA LEU A 7 -16.35 6.33 16.18
C LEU A 7 -14.95 6.50 15.56
N ILE A 8 -14.60 7.73 15.18
CA ILE A 8 -13.28 8.04 14.60
C ILE A 8 -12.16 7.81 15.61
N LEU A 9 -12.37 8.21 16.87
CA LEU A 9 -11.36 8.00 17.92
C LEU A 9 -11.07 6.51 18.14
N ILE A 10 -12.10 5.66 18.13
CA ILE A 10 -11.96 4.21 18.22
C ILE A 10 -11.16 3.68 17.03
N ILE A 11 -11.45 4.15 15.81
CA ILE A 11 -10.73 3.75 14.60
C ILE A 11 -9.25 4.12 14.70
N ILE A 12 -8.93 5.34 15.15
CA ILE A 12 -7.55 5.80 15.33
C ILE A 12 -6.82 4.91 16.34
N ILE A 13 -7.44 4.58 17.47
CA ILE A 13 -6.84 3.71 18.49
C ILE A 13 -6.54 2.32 17.92
N VAL A 14 -7.51 1.69 17.24
CA VAL A 14 -7.34 0.36 16.62
C VAL A 14 -6.20 0.35 15.62
N VAL A 15 -6.08 1.41 14.83
CA VAL A 15 -5.02 1.58 13.85
C VAL A 15 -3.66 1.71 14.52
N VAL A 16 -3.53 2.57 15.53
CA VAL A 16 -2.27 2.78 16.26
C VAL A 16 -1.84 1.46 16.89
N ILE A 17 -2.75 0.72 17.51
CA ILE A 17 -2.47 -0.62 18.06
C ILE A 17 -1.98 -1.56 16.95
N LYS A 18 -2.65 -1.63 15.80
CA LYS A 18 -2.22 -2.46 14.67
C LYS A 18 -0.88 -2.03 14.07
N ALA A 19 -0.54 -0.76 14.10
CA ALA A 19 0.75 -0.25 13.65
C ALA A 19 1.86 -0.67 14.61
N VAL A 20 1.63 -0.54 15.91
CA VAL A 20 2.58 -0.95 16.96
C VAL A 20 2.81 -2.46 16.94
N ILE A 21 1.76 -3.27 16.80
CA ILE A 21 1.88 -4.74 16.69
C ILE A 21 2.73 -5.15 15.48
N ARG A 22 2.51 -4.53 14.31
CA ARG A 22 3.30 -4.81 13.11
C ARG A 22 4.76 -4.37 13.20
N LEU A 23 5.04 -3.30 13.96
CA LEU A 23 6.42 -2.90 14.26
C LEU A 23 7.10 -3.93 15.17
N LEU A 24 6.40 -4.41 16.20
CA LEU A 24 6.92 -5.42 17.13
C LEU A 24 7.24 -6.75 16.43
N HIS A 25 6.44 -7.16 15.46
CA HIS A 25 6.68 -8.39 14.69
C HIS A 25 7.82 -8.26 13.65
N LYS A 26 8.47 -7.10 13.51
CA LYS A 26 9.53 -6.82 12.50
C LYS A 26 9.11 -7.10 11.04
N GLU A 27 7.82 -7.23 10.78
CA GLU A 27 7.26 -7.48 9.44
C GLU A 27 7.20 -6.21 8.59
N MET A 28 7.42 -5.04 9.19
CA MET A 28 7.45 -3.75 8.49
C MET A 28 8.81 -3.06 8.63
N SER A 29 9.31 -2.54 7.52
CA SER A 29 10.43 -1.60 7.51
C SER A 29 10.08 -0.36 8.34
N SER A 30 11.02 0.14 9.15
CA SER A 30 10.83 1.32 10.02
C SER A 30 10.31 2.55 9.26
N TRP A 31 10.69 2.70 7.99
CA TRP A 31 10.17 3.76 7.10
C TRP A 31 8.67 3.64 6.84
N LEU A 32 8.19 2.42 6.62
CA LEU A 32 6.79 2.12 6.36
C LEU A 32 5.93 2.40 7.60
N PHE A 33 6.45 2.14 8.79
CA PHE A 33 5.79 2.48 10.06
C PHE A 33 5.63 3.99 10.24
N ILE A 34 6.69 4.77 9.97
CA ILE A 34 6.65 6.25 10.07
C ILE A 34 5.63 6.85 9.11
N LEU A 35 5.61 6.38 7.85
CA LEU A 35 4.61 6.79 6.86
C LEU A 35 3.19 6.48 7.33
N TRP A 36 2.99 5.30 7.94
CA TRP A 36 1.68 4.90 8.44
C TRP A 36 1.23 5.75 9.62
N LEU A 37 2.14 6.02 10.57
CA LEU A 37 1.86 6.89 11.70
C LEU A 37 1.52 8.32 11.24
N PHE A 38 2.29 8.86 10.30
CA PHE A 38 2.03 10.18 9.72
C PHE A 38 0.66 10.26 9.04
N PHE A 39 0.31 9.25 8.24
CA PHE A 39 -0.98 9.21 7.54
C PHE A 39 -2.16 9.24 8.51
N TRP A 40 -2.13 8.39 9.55
CA TRP A 40 -3.20 8.34 10.54
C TRP A 40 -3.21 9.52 11.50
N GLY A 41 -2.04 10.09 11.80
CA GLY A 41 -1.94 11.37 12.49
C GLY A 41 -2.63 12.49 11.70
N ALA A 42 -2.41 12.58 10.39
CA ALA A 42 -3.07 13.55 9.53
C ALA A 42 -4.61 13.38 9.52
N VAL A 43 -5.11 12.15 9.46
CA VAL A 43 -6.55 11.85 9.59
C VAL A 43 -7.10 12.33 10.94
N GLY A 44 -6.36 12.10 12.03
CA GLY A 44 -6.72 12.61 13.35
C GLY A 44 -6.81 14.13 13.39
N VAL A 45 -5.80 14.84 12.86
CA VAL A 45 -5.79 16.31 12.81
C VAL A 45 -6.97 16.86 12.01
N ILE A 46 -7.26 16.27 10.84
CA ILE A 46 -8.40 16.68 10.01
C ILE A 46 -9.73 16.49 10.74
N ASN A 47 -9.85 15.45 11.56
CA ASN A 47 -11.07 15.22 12.36
C ASN A 47 -11.25 16.27 13.48
N PHE A 48 -10.18 16.74 14.10
CA PHE A 48 -10.25 17.79 15.12
C PHE A 48 -10.39 19.19 14.53
N PHE A 49 -9.85 19.43 13.33
CA PHE A 49 -9.85 20.72 12.66
C PHE A 49 -10.41 20.62 11.23
N PRO A 50 -11.74 20.46 11.07
CA PRO A 50 -12.38 20.38 9.76
C PRO A 50 -12.23 21.68 8.94
N GLU A 51 -11.97 22.80 9.62
CA GLU A 51 -11.77 24.13 9.00
C GLU A 51 -10.59 24.16 8.02
N LEU A 52 -9.53 23.40 8.30
CA LEU A 52 -8.37 23.25 7.41
C LEU A 52 -8.79 22.67 6.05
N LEU A 53 -9.71 21.71 6.09
CA LEU A 53 -10.20 21.02 4.91
C LEU A 53 -11.15 21.92 4.10
N SER A 54 -11.97 22.72 4.78
CA SER A 54 -12.79 23.73 4.11
C SER A 54 -11.97 24.85 3.48
N TRP A 55 -10.87 25.27 4.12
CA TRP A 55 -9.97 26.28 3.54
C TRP A 55 -9.29 25.75 2.27
N ALA A 56 -8.75 24.53 2.32
CA ALA A 56 -8.16 23.88 1.16
C ALA A 56 -9.17 23.72 0.01
N ALA A 57 -10.42 23.37 0.33
CA ALA A 57 -11.48 23.23 -0.66
C ALA A 57 -11.88 24.58 -1.28
N PHE A 58 -11.93 25.66 -0.49
CA PHE A 58 -12.17 27.02 -1.00
C PHE A 58 -11.07 27.45 -1.99
N VAL A 59 -9.80 27.23 -1.67
CA VAL A 59 -8.67 27.56 -2.56
C VAL A 59 -8.73 26.77 -3.87
N LEU A 60 -9.17 25.51 -3.80
CA LEU A 60 -9.26 24.61 -4.95
C LEU A 60 -10.62 24.69 -5.69
N GLY A 61 -11.54 25.56 -5.25
CA GLY A 61 -12.85 25.77 -5.88
C GLY A 61 -13.87 24.65 -5.65
N VAL A 62 -13.68 23.80 -4.64
CA VAL A 62 -14.58 22.69 -4.29
C VAL A 62 -15.43 23.11 -3.08
N GLY A 63 -16.76 23.00 -3.19
CA GLY A 63 -17.68 23.51 -2.15
C GLY A 63 -17.63 22.78 -0.80
N ARG A 64 -16.99 21.60 -0.73
CA ARG A 64 -16.91 20.78 0.49
C ARG A 64 -15.51 20.19 0.66
N GLY A 65 -14.94 20.33 1.87
CA GLY A 65 -13.64 19.76 2.26
C GLY A 65 -13.52 18.25 2.04
N VAL A 66 -14.59 17.51 2.33
CA VAL A 66 -14.59 16.05 2.19
C VAL A 66 -14.48 15.61 0.73
N ASP A 67 -15.14 16.32 -0.20
CA ASP A 67 -15.15 15.96 -1.62
C ASP A 67 -13.75 16.11 -2.23
N LEU A 68 -12.98 17.10 -1.76
CA LEU A 68 -11.57 17.26 -2.11
C LEU A 68 -10.74 16.01 -1.76
N LEU A 69 -10.89 15.50 -0.54
CA LEU A 69 -10.18 14.28 -0.10
C LEU A 69 -10.59 13.07 -0.93
N ILE A 70 -11.87 12.97 -1.30
CA ILE A 70 -12.38 11.88 -2.12
C ILE A 70 -11.74 11.94 -3.51
N TYR A 71 -11.74 13.10 -4.18
CA TYR A 71 -11.13 13.24 -5.50
C TYR A 71 -9.64 12.92 -5.48
N LEU A 72 -8.90 13.51 -4.53
CA LEU A 72 -7.46 13.28 -4.41
C LEU A 72 -7.17 11.81 -4.06
N GLY A 73 -7.96 11.22 -3.17
CA GLY A 73 -7.88 9.81 -2.79
C GLY A 73 -8.12 8.87 -3.98
N ILE A 74 -9.13 9.13 -4.80
CA ILE A 74 -9.42 8.32 -5.99
C ILE A 74 -8.25 8.39 -6.98
N VAL A 75 -7.78 9.59 -7.32
CA VAL A 75 -6.64 9.77 -8.24
C VAL A 75 -5.39 9.05 -7.71
N LEU A 76 -5.09 9.21 -6.42
CA LEU A 76 -3.95 8.59 -5.78
C LEU A 76 -4.07 7.06 -5.75
N LEU A 77 -5.25 6.53 -5.43
CA LEU A 77 -5.52 5.09 -5.44
C LEU A 77 -5.34 4.50 -6.84
N PHE A 78 -5.92 5.13 -7.87
CA PHE A 78 -5.72 4.71 -9.26
C PHE A 78 -4.24 4.69 -9.64
N TYR A 79 -3.49 5.73 -9.27
CA TYR A 79 -2.05 5.79 -9.51
C TYR A 79 -1.28 4.66 -8.81
N ILE A 80 -1.59 4.39 -7.53
CA ILE A 80 -0.95 3.31 -6.76
C ILE A 80 -1.27 1.95 -7.39
N VAL A 81 -2.54 1.67 -7.71
CA VAL A 81 -2.98 0.42 -8.35
C VAL A 81 -2.30 0.25 -9.70
N PHE A 82 -2.24 1.29 -10.52
CA PHE A 82 -1.57 1.26 -11.81
C PHE A 82 -0.08 0.95 -11.66
N LYS A 83 0.62 1.65 -10.76
CA LYS A 83 2.05 1.44 -10.49
C LYS A 83 2.32 0.03 -9.94
N TYR A 84 1.42 -0.50 -9.11
CA TYR A 84 1.51 -1.85 -8.59
C TYR A 84 1.34 -2.89 -9.69
N ASN A 85 0.35 -2.73 -10.58
CA ASN A 85 0.17 -3.60 -11.75
C ASN A 85 1.43 -3.63 -12.64
N LEU A 86 2.03 -2.47 -12.92
CA LEU A 86 3.27 -2.41 -13.70
C LEU A 86 4.44 -3.15 -13.01
N ARG A 87 4.52 -3.08 -11.67
CA ARG A 87 5.53 -3.84 -10.90
C ARG A 87 5.23 -5.33 -10.95
N LEU A 88 3.98 -5.72 -10.76
CA LEU A 88 3.54 -7.11 -10.76
C LEU A 88 3.86 -7.79 -12.09
N GLN A 89 3.53 -7.15 -13.22
CA GLN A 89 3.88 -7.66 -14.55
C GLN A 89 5.40 -7.86 -14.74
N ARG A 90 6.24 -6.99 -14.16
CA ARG A 90 7.70 -7.18 -14.21
C ARG A 90 8.15 -8.38 -13.39
N TYR A 91 7.51 -8.62 -12.23
CA TYR A 91 7.80 -9.79 -11.41
C TYR A 91 7.35 -11.08 -12.11
N GLU A 92 6.17 -11.11 -12.72
CA GLU A 92 5.68 -12.25 -13.50
C GLU A 92 6.63 -12.60 -14.65
N LYS A 93 7.09 -11.60 -15.42
CA LYS A 93 8.08 -11.82 -16.50
C LYS A 93 9.41 -12.36 -15.99
N LYS A 94 9.88 -11.89 -14.83
CA LYS A 94 11.12 -12.40 -14.21
C LYS A 94 10.93 -13.85 -13.74
N LEU A 95 9.82 -14.14 -13.07
CA LEU A 95 9.50 -15.48 -12.60
C LEU A 95 9.40 -16.47 -13.76
N SER A 96 8.71 -16.09 -14.84
CA SER A 96 8.60 -16.91 -16.05
C SER A 96 9.97 -17.25 -16.65
N ARG A 97 10.89 -16.27 -16.74
CA ARG A 97 12.26 -16.52 -17.22
C ARG A 97 13.04 -17.47 -16.31
N VAL A 98 12.93 -17.31 -15.00
CA VAL A 98 13.60 -18.21 -14.03
C VAL A 98 13.08 -19.63 -14.18
N VAL A 99 11.76 -19.82 -14.28
CA VAL A 99 11.15 -21.15 -14.50
C VAL A 99 11.61 -21.78 -15.82
N GLN A 100 11.69 -20.99 -16.90
CA GLN A 100 12.20 -21.47 -18.19
C GLN A 100 13.66 -21.93 -18.11
N GLN A 101 14.52 -21.15 -17.45
CA GLN A 101 15.94 -21.51 -17.27
C GLN A 101 16.07 -22.82 -16.49
N VAL A 102 15.32 -22.98 -15.39
CA VAL A 102 15.32 -24.22 -14.60
C VAL A 102 14.80 -25.41 -15.42
N ALA A 103 13.77 -25.22 -16.25
CA ALA A 103 13.23 -26.28 -17.10
C ALA A 103 14.25 -26.74 -18.16
N ILE A 104 14.91 -25.79 -18.82
CA ILE A 104 15.95 -26.07 -19.82
C ILE A 104 17.14 -26.78 -19.18
N GLU A 105 17.64 -26.31 -18.04
CA GLU A 105 18.76 -26.94 -17.32
C GLU A 105 18.43 -28.39 -16.91
N LYS A 106 17.21 -28.63 -16.42
CA LYS A 106 16.75 -29.99 -16.08
C LYS A 106 16.68 -30.89 -17.31
N ALA A 107 16.21 -30.37 -18.45
CA ALA A 107 16.17 -31.13 -19.69
C ALA A 107 17.56 -31.53 -20.18
N PHE A 108 18.55 -30.61 -20.15
CA PHE A 108 19.94 -30.91 -20.52
C PHE A 108 20.57 -31.98 -19.61
N LYS A 109 20.40 -31.87 -18.29
CA LYS A 109 20.91 -32.89 -17.35
C LYS A 109 20.32 -34.28 -17.60
N GLN A 110 19.07 -34.35 -18.02
CA GLN A 110 18.40 -35.62 -18.33
C GLN A 110 18.89 -36.25 -19.65
N VAL A 111 19.37 -35.45 -20.60
CA VAL A 111 20.00 -35.95 -21.83
C VAL A 111 21.39 -36.49 -21.52
N GLU A 112 22.22 -35.74 -20.79
CA GLU A 112 23.56 -36.19 -20.37
C GLU A 112 23.52 -37.48 -19.54
N SER A 113 22.53 -37.64 -18.65
CA SER A 113 22.41 -38.87 -17.86
C SER A 113 22.11 -40.11 -18.71
N LYS A 114 21.38 -39.94 -19.82
CA LYS A 114 21.04 -41.06 -20.72
C LYS A 114 22.22 -41.45 -21.62
N GLU A 115 23.00 -40.49 -22.07
CA GLU A 115 24.19 -40.72 -22.90
C GLU A 115 25.34 -41.39 -22.11
N ASN A 116 25.39 -41.21 -20.79
CA ASN A 116 26.37 -41.89 -19.93
C ASN A 116 25.95 -43.31 -19.50
N GLU A 117 24.69 -43.70 -19.73
CA GLU A 117 24.15 -45.04 -19.40
C GLU A 117 24.16 -45.99 -20.62
N GLU A 118 24.34 -45.47 -21.84
CA GLU A 118 24.54 -46.22 -23.10
C GLU A 118 26.03 -46.46 -23.41
#